data_AF-A9E2F0-F1
#
_entry.id   AF-A9E2F0-F1
#
_cell.length_a   1.000
_cell.length_b   1.000
_cell.length_c   1.000
_cell.angle_alpha   90.00
_cell.angle_beta   90.00
_cell.angle_gamma   90.00
#
_symmetry.space_group_name_H-M   'P 1'
#
loop_
_entity.id
_entity.type
_entity.pdbx_description
1 polymer ?
#
loop_
_entity_poly.entity_id
_entity_poly.type
_entity_poly.pdbx_seq_one_letter_code
_entity_poly.pdbx_strand_id
1 'polypeptide(L)'
;MKTLNILFGIALALGIPFLGLITTSKVNDVAAVIITLIITPILGIYFRWFSKHKFVGIGMLIGLIPLSVLVCAFVIASKLH
;
A
#
# COMPACT_ATOMS: atom_id res chain seq x y z
N MET A 1 15.18 17.13 0.85
CA MET A 1 15.13 15.84 1.58
C MET A 1 13.73 15.41 2.02
N LYS A 2 12.87 16.30 2.57
CA LYS A 2 11.52 15.92 3.05
C LYS A 2 10.61 15.34 1.97
N THR A 3 10.61 15.91 0.76
CA THR A 3 9.80 15.47 -0.39
C THR A 3 10.21 14.10 -0.92
N LEU A 4 11.51 13.80 -0.89
CA LEU A 4 12.06 12.53 -1.36
C LEU A 4 11.62 11.37 -0.46
N ASN A 5 11.57 11.60 0.86
CA ASN A 5 11.08 10.62 1.84
C ASN A 5 9.57 10.33 1.69
N ILE A 6 8.78 11.35 1.32
CA ILE A 6 7.35 11.17 1.05
C ILE A 6 7.15 10.35 -0.22
N LEU A 7 7.86 10.67 -1.30
CA LEU A 7 7.85 9.91 -2.55
C LEU A 7 8.26 8.45 -2.32
N PHE A 8 9.28 8.22 -1.49
CA PHE A 8 9.73 6.88 -1.13
C PHE A 8 8.65 6.11 -0.33
N GLY A 9 7.97 6.77 0.60
CA GLY A 9 6.84 6.19 1.34
C GLY A 9 5.66 5.81 0.43
N ILE A 10 5.35 6.65 -0.56
CA ILE A 10 4.31 6.35 -1.57
C ILE A 10 4.73 5.16 -2.44
N ALA A 11 5.98 5.15 -2.90
CA ALA A 11 6.52 4.06 -3.72
C ALA A 11 6.52 2.72 -2.97
N LEU A 12 6.82 2.71 -1.67
CA LEU A 12 6.72 1.51 -0.84
C LEU A 12 5.28 1.04 -0.65
N ALA A 13 4.36 1.97 -0.36
CA ALA A 13 2.95 1.65 -0.16
C ALA A 13 2.29 1.06 -1.42
N LEU A 14 2.73 1.46 -2.61
CA LEU A 14 2.23 0.92 -3.87
C LEU A 14 3.03 -0.30 -4.35
N GLY A 15 4.35 -0.28 -4.21
CA GLY A 15 5.25 -1.30 -4.75
C GLY A 15 5.15 -2.65 -4.04
N ILE A 16 4.99 -2.67 -2.72
CA ILE A 16 4.84 -3.90 -1.93
C ILE A 16 3.59 -4.70 -2.37
N PRO A 17 2.38 -4.11 -2.40
CA PRO A 17 1.18 -4.80 -2.88
C PRO A 17 1.29 -5.21 -4.36
N PHE A 18 1.91 -4.38 -5.20
CA PHE A 18 2.07 -4.70 -6.63
C PHE A 18 3.00 -5.89 -6.84
N LEU A 19 4.12 -5.96 -6.10
CA LEU A 19 5.01 -7.12 -6.10
C LEU A 19 4.29 -8.37 -5.57
N GLY A 20 3.51 -8.24 -4.49
CA GLY A 20 2.70 -9.33 -3.96
C GLY A 20 1.72 -9.89 -4.99
N LEU A 21 1.00 -9.00 -5.71
CA LEU A 21 0.12 -9.37 -6.82
C LEU A 21 0.86 -10.12 -7.94
N ILE A 22 2.03 -9.64 -8.36
CA ILE A 22 2.81 -10.29 -9.43
C ILE A 22 3.27 -11.70 -9.01
N THR A 23 3.65 -11.87 -7.74
CA THR A 23 4.12 -13.16 -7.23
C THR A 23 3.01 -14.18 -6.96
N THR A 24 1.77 -13.72 -6.79
CA THR A 24 0.65 -14.60 -6.40
C THR A 24 -0.06 -15.09 -7.66
N SER A 25 0.49 -16.10 -8.32
CA SER A 25 0.09 -16.36 -9.70
C SER A 25 -1.34 -16.87 -9.94
N LYS A 26 -2.11 -17.40 -8.96
CA LYS A 26 -3.43 -18.00 -9.28
C LYS A 26 -4.54 -18.11 -8.21
N VAL A 27 -4.35 -17.84 -6.91
CA VAL A 27 -5.35 -18.35 -5.91
C VAL A 27 -5.76 -17.37 -4.79
N ASN A 28 -5.12 -16.22 -4.58
CA ASN A 28 -5.51 -15.39 -3.42
C ASN A 28 -5.23 -13.89 -3.52
N ASP A 29 -5.38 -13.31 -4.72
CA ASP A 29 -5.13 -11.89 -4.98
C ASP A 29 -5.91 -10.97 -4.01
N VAL A 30 -7.15 -11.34 -3.71
CA VAL A 30 -8.01 -10.59 -2.77
C VAL A 30 -7.45 -10.61 -1.35
N ALA A 31 -6.94 -11.74 -0.87
CA ALA A 31 -6.38 -11.85 0.47
C ALA A 31 -5.08 -11.05 0.62
N ALA A 32 -4.18 -11.13 -0.38
CA ALA A 32 -2.94 -10.36 -0.40
C ALA A 32 -3.22 -8.85 -0.36
N VAL A 33 -4.23 -8.41 -1.12
CA VAL A 33 -4.67 -7.01 -1.18
C VAL A 33 -5.29 -6.54 0.14
N ILE A 34 -6.16 -7.34 0.78
CA ILE A 34 -6.73 -7.01 2.09
C ILE A 34 -5.63 -6.89 3.16
N ILE A 35 -4.69 -7.84 3.17
CA ILE A 35 -3.56 -7.84 4.12
C ILE A 35 -2.72 -6.58 3.94
N THR A 36 -2.44 -6.17 2.69
CA THR A 36 -1.70 -4.91 2.45
C THR A 36 -2.49 -3.68 2.86
N LEU A 37 -3.80 -3.68 2.71
CA LEU A 37 -4.65 -2.57 3.14
C LEU A 37 -4.66 -2.37 4.66
N ILE A 38 -4.42 -3.44 5.43
CA ILE A 38 -4.33 -3.42 6.90
C ILE A 38 -2.90 -3.11 7.36
N ILE A 39 -1.89 -3.74 6.75
CA ILE A 39 -0.49 -3.58 7.17
C ILE A 39 0.07 -2.19 6.84
N THR A 40 -0.27 -1.64 5.67
CA THR A 40 0.24 -0.34 5.21
C THR A 40 -0.12 0.83 6.15
N PRO A 41 -1.37 0.99 6.63
CA PRO A 41 -1.68 2.07 7.59
C PRO A 41 -1.04 1.82 8.96
N ILE A 42 -0.90 0.56 9.41
CA ILE A 42 -0.21 0.23 10.67
C ILE A 42 1.25 0.66 10.60
N LEU A 43 1.96 0.28 9.52
CA LEU A 43 3.34 0.70 9.28
C LEU A 43 3.44 2.22 9.12
N GLY A 44 2.51 2.84 8.38
CA GLY A 44 2.47 4.29 8.19
C GLY A 44 2.33 5.05 9.51
N ILE A 45 1.44 4.61 10.40
CA ILE A 45 1.24 5.18 11.74
C ILE A 45 2.47 4.94 12.61
N TYR A 46 3.03 3.73 12.60
CA TYR A 46 4.22 3.39 13.37
C TYR A 46 5.42 4.26 12.95
N PHE A 47 5.71 4.39 11.66
CA PHE A 47 6.77 5.25 11.15
C PHE A 47 6.52 6.73 11.42
N ARG A 48 5.26 7.17 11.45
CA ARG A 48 4.90 8.56 11.78
C ARG A 48 5.14 8.88 13.25
N TRP A 49 4.78 7.99 14.19
CA TRP A 49 4.85 8.25 15.62
C TRP A 49 6.18 7.88 16.27
N PHE A 50 6.75 6.72 15.93
CA PHE A 50 7.87 6.13 16.66
C PHE A 50 9.21 6.24 15.92
N SER A 51 9.22 6.48 14.61
CA SER A 51 10.45 6.51 13.82
C SER A 51 10.97 7.93 13.56
N LYS A 52 12.29 8.05 13.35
CA LYS A 52 12.93 9.26 12.81
C LYS A 52 12.45 9.57 11.38
N HIS A 53 11.90 8.59 10.67
CA HIS A 53 11.42 8.69 9.29
C HIS A 53 9.93 9.08 9.17
N LYS A 54 9.49 10.08 9.94
CA LYS A 54 8.09 10.51 10.02
C LYS A 54 7.45 10.83 8.65
N PHE A 55 8.24 11.40 7.74
CA PHE A 55 7.79 11.75 6.38
C PHE A 55 7.58 10.54 5.48
N VAL A 56 8.27 9.42 5.73
CA VAL A 56 8.02 8.14 5.02
C VAL A 56 6.66 7.60 5.46
N GLY A 57 6.35 7.65 6.76
CA GLY A 57 5.03 7.26 7.27
C GLY A 57 3.88 8.09 6.67
N ILE A 58 4.08 9.41 6.53
CA ILE A 58 3.12 10.29 5.83
C ILE A 58 2.97 9.87 4.36
N GLY A 59 4.08 9.58 3.67
CA GLY A 59 4.05 9.07 2.30
C GLY A 59 3.27 7.76 2.17
N MET A 60 3.44 6.83 3.11
CA MET A 60 2.68 5.57 3.11
C MET A 60 1.18 5.79 3.32
N LEU A 61 0.80 6.72 4.20
CA LEU A 61 -0.61 7.08 4.42
C LEU A 61 -1.23 7.79 3.23
N ILE A 62 -0.48 8.64 2.52
CA ILE A 62 -0.93 9.26 1.26
C ILE A 62 -1.08 8.18 0.17
N GLY A 63 -0.12 7.25 0.11
CA GLY A 63 -0.14 6.11 -0.82
C GLY A 63 -1.32 5.16 -0.63
N LEU A 64 -1.97 5.17 0.54
CA LEU A 64 -3.20 4.39 0.77
C LEU A 64 -4.37 4.83 -0.12
N ILE A 65 -4.42 6.10 -0.52
CA ILE A 65 -5.51 6.65 -1.35
C ILE A 65 -5.49 6.00 -2.75
N PRO A 66 -4.39 6.06 -3.52
CA PRO A 66 -4.33 5.35 -4.80
C PRO A 66 -4.41 3.83 -4.61
N LEU A 67 -3.90 3.30 -3.50
CA LEU A 67 -4.01 1.88 -3.19
C LEU A 67 -5.49 1.44 -3.06
N SER A 68 -6.31 2.16 -2.29
CA SER A 68 -7.72 1.82 -2.10
C SER A 68 -8.53 1.92 -3.39
N VAL A 69 -8.21 2.87 -4.27
CA VAL A 69 -8.79 2.96 -5.61
C VAL A 69 -8.41 1.74 -6.45
N LEU A 70 -7.15 1.32 -6.41
CA LEU A 70 -6.68 0.11 -7.10
C LEU A 70 -7.42 -1.14 -6.60
N VAL A 71 -7.56 -1.28 -5.28
CA VAL A 71 -8.30 -2.40 -4.65
C VAL A 71 -9.75 -2.41 -5.12
N CYS A 72 -10.45 -1.26 -5.06
CA CYS A 72 -11.82 -1.15 -5.53
C CYS A 72 -11.95 -1.57 -7.01
N ALA A 73 -11.03 -1.12 -7.87
CA ALA A 73 -11.04 -1.50 -9.27
C ALA A 73 -10.86 -3.02 -9.47
N PHE A 74 -9.92 -3.64 -8.74
CA PHE A 74 -9.73 -5.09 -8.76
C PHE A 74 -10.94 -5.88 -8.26
N VAL A 75 -11.58 -5.42 -7.17
CA VAL A 75 -12.78 -6.07 -6.62
C VAL A 75 -13.96 -5.99 -7.60
N ILE A 76 -14.15 -4.85 -8.26
CA ILE A 76 -15.19 -4.68 -9.29
C ILE A 76 -14.90 -5.58 -10.48
N ALA A 77 -13.65 -5.59 -10.98
CA ALA A 77 -13.24 -6.42 -12.10
C ALA A 77 -13.41 -7.92 -11.81
N SER A 78 -13.05 -8.37 -10.60
CA SER A 78 -13.20 -9.76 -10.16
C SER A 78 -14.66 -10.21 -10.04
N LYS A 79 -15.61 -9.29 -9.86
CA LYS A 79 -17.05 -9.60 -9.82
C LYS A 79 -17.72 -9.57 -11.19
N LEU A 80 -17.05 -9.00 -12.20
CA LEU A 80 -17.56 -8.87 -13.56
C LEU A 80 -17.21 -10.08 -14.45
N HIS A 81 -16.37 -10.98 -13.95
CA HIS A 81 -15.81 -12.14 -14.63
C HIS A 81 -16.29 -13.45 -13.98
#